data_AF-A0A839JEH8-F1
#
_entry.id   AF-A0A839JEH8-F1
#
_cell.length_a   1.000
_cell.length_b   1.000
_cell.length_c   1.000
_cell.angle_alpha   90.00
_cell.angle_beta   90.00
_cell.angle_gamma   90.00
#
_symmetry.space_group_name_H-M   'P 1'
#
loop_
_entity.id
_entity.type
_entity.pdbx_description
1 polymer ?
#
loop_
_entity_poly.entity_id
_entity_poly.type
_entity_poly.pdbx_seq_one_letter_code
_entity_poly.pdbx_strand_id
1 'polypeptide(L)'
;MLRSPLTDAFVFIGRREVAQVFAAAFDLLRDIEIVAVTGSGPDWVVHGANTLRGRSLEEIQWLRLGDDGLIAEVTLFIRPAPAAIGLFARIGARLVARGVLPARAGAAAGSLAPFAALFGAIERFVMPRLGPGSR
;
A
#
# COMPACT_ATOMS: atom_id res chain seq x y z
N MET A 1 7.73 7.57 -11.64
CA MET A 1 8.08 6.25 -11.07
C MET A 1 7.37 6.06 -9.75
N LEU A 2 7.27 4.83 -9.25
CA LEU A 2 6.73 4.53 -7.94
C LEU A 2 7.73 3.71 -7.13
N ARG A 3 8.06 4.18 -5.92
CA ARG A 3 8.83 3.44 -4.92
C ARG A 3 7.89 2.58 -4.10
N SER A 4 8.19 1.28 -4.07
CA SER A 4 7.37 0.32 -3.35
C SER A 4 7.42 0.59 -1.84
N PRO A 5 6.27 0.57 -1.14
CA PRO A 5 6.23 0.66 0.33
C PRO A 5 6.75 -0.61 1.03
N LEU A 6 6.99 -1.68 0.29
CA LEU A 6 7.36 -2.99 0.83
C LEU A 6 8.88 -3.24 0.78
N THR A 7 9.57 -2.70 -0.22
CA THR A 7 10.97 -2.99 -0.46
C THR A 7 11.59 -2.00 -1.42
N ASP A 8 12.81 -1.57 -1.11
CA ASP A 8 13.63 -0.74 -2.00
C ASP A 8 14.11 -1.50 -3.23
N ALA A 9 13.97 -2.84 -3.27
CA ALA A 9 14.35 -3.65 -4.41
C ALA A 9 13.40 -3.51 -5.61
N PHE A 10 12.21 -2.92 -5.43
CA PHE A 10 11.22 -2.74 -6.50
C PHE A 10 10.91 -1.27 -6.74
N VAL A 11 11.17 -0.84 -7.98
CA VAL A 11 10.73 0.45 -8.52
C VAL A 11 9.91 0.17 -9.76
N PHE A 12 8.72 0.77 -9.84
CA PHE A 12 7.87 0.69 -11.02
C PHE A 12 8.09 1.92 -11.90
N ILE A 13 8.39 1.69 -13.18
CA ILE A 13 8.87 2.74 -14.08
C ILE A 13 7.83 3.01 -15.17
N GLY A 14 7.57 4.30 -15.38
CA GLY A 14 6.63 4.77 -16.39
C GLY A 14 5.16 4.67 -15.99
N ARG A 15 4.34 5.43 -16.73
CA ARG A 15 2.90 5.60 -16.44
C ARG A 15 2.14 4.28 -16.40
N ARG A 16 2.44 3.35 -17.31
CA ARG A 16 1.71 2.08 -17.44
C ARG A 16 1.87 1.21 -16.20
N GLU A 17 3.10 0.99 -15.75
CA GLU A 17 3.36 0.12 -14.59
C GLU A 17 2.77 0.71 -13.32
N VAL A 18 3.00 2.01 -13.10
CA VAL A 18 2.45 2.72 -11.94
C VAL A 18 0.91 2.64 -11.93
N ALA A 19 0.25 2.90 -13.06
CA ALA A 19 -1.20 2.79 -13.16
C ALA A 19 -1.70 1.37 -12.85
N GLN A 20 -0.98 0.33 -13.27
CA GLN A 20 -1.35 -1.06 -12.97
C GLN A 20 -1.14 -1.42 -11.50
N VAL A 21 -0.16 -0.81 -10.82
CA VAL A 21 0.01 -0.96 -9.36
C VAL A 21 -1.20 -0.40 -8.62
N PHE A 22 -1.61 0.82 -8.94
CA PHE A 22 -2.80 1.42 -8.35
C PHE A 22 -4.06 0.64 -8.69
N ALA A 23 -4.24 0.20 -9.94
CA ALA A 23 -5.37 -0.64 -10.33
C ALA A 23 -5.42 -1.96 -9.53
N ALA A 24 -4.28 -2.61 -9.31
CA ALA A 24 -4.19 -3.82 -8.49
C ALA A 24 -4.54 -3.57 -7.02
N ALA A 25 -4.18 -2.40 -6.48
CA ALA A 25 -4.58 -1.98 -5.13
C ALA A 25 -6.09 -1.69 -5.06
N PHE A 26 -6.65 -0.96 -6.03
CA PHE A 26 -8.07 -0.62 -6.08
C PHE A 26 -9.00 -1.85 -6.21
N ASP A 27 -8.53 -2.95 -6.81
CA ASP A 27 -9.27 -4.23 -6.78
C ASP A 27 -9.36 -4.88 -5.39
N LEU A 28 -8.50 -4.49 -4.46
CA LEU A 28 -8.38 -5.06 -3.12
C LEU A 28 -9.02 -4.19 -2.04
N LEU A 29 -8.86 -2.88 -2.19
CA LEU A 29 -9.30 -1.89 -1.24
C LEU A 29 -10.78 -1.53 -1.47
N ARG A 30 -11.47 -1.19 -0.38
CA ARG A 30 -12.86 -0.73 -0.36
C ARG A 30 -12.94 0.58 0.41
N ASP A 31 -14.06 1.29 0.27
CA ASP A 31 -14.33 2.52 1.04
C ASP A 31 -13.21 3.56 0.92
N ILE A 32 -12.69 3.75 -0.30
CA ILE A 32 -11.54 4.64 -0.55
C ILE A 32 -11.99 6.09 -0.42
N GLU A 33 -11.37 6.80 0.52
CA GLU A 33 -11.60 8.21 0.80
C GLU A 33 -10.27 8.97 0.76
N ILE A 34 -10.26 10.15 0.15
CA ILE A 34 -9.14 11.09 0.24
C ILE A 34 -9.40 11.99 1.44
N VAL A 35 -8.66 11.76 2.52
CA VAL A 35 -8.83 12.45 3.79
C VAL A 35 -8.22 13.85 3.75
N ALA A 36 -7.04 13.97 3.15
CA ALA A 36 -6.36 15.25 3.04
C ALA A 36 -5.41 15.29 1.84
N VAL A 37 -5.22 16.49 1.32
CA VAL A 37 -4.15 16.81 0.37
C VAL A 37 -3.41 18.01 0.91
N THR A 38 -2.10 17.87 1.10
CA THR A 38 -1.23 18.93 1.63
C THR A 38 0.06 18.98 0.83
N GLY A 39 0.72 20.12 0.75
CA GLY A 39 1.93 20.24 -0.04
C GLY A 39 2.23 21.66 -0.46
N SER A 40 3.39 21.84 -1.07
CA SER A 40 3.83 23.12 -1.63
C SER A 40 4.90 22.90 -2.70
N GLY A 41 4.87 23.71 -3.75
CA GLY A 41 5.84 23.60 -4.85
C GLY A 41 5.75 22.22 -5.53
N PRO A 42 6.87 21.51 -5.72
CA PRO A 42 6.86 20.20 -6.35
C PRO A 42 6.44 19.07 -5.41
N ASP A 43 6.43 19.29 -4.09
CA ASP A 43 6.20 18.23 -3.10
C ASP A 43 4.77 18.26 -2.57
N TRP A 44 4.05 17.17 -2.80
CA TRP A 44 2.66 17.00 -2.40
C TRP A 44 2.45 15.68 -1.67
N VAL A 45 1.47 15.67 -0.78
CA VAL A 45 1.12 14.53 0.05
C VAL A 45 -0.38 14.32 -0.04
N VAL A 46 -0.77 13.11 -0.43
CA VAL A 46 -2.17 12.66 -0.43
C VAL A 46 -2.33 11.63 0.67
N HIS A 47 -3.20 11.93 1.63
CA HIS A 47 -3.60 10.98 2.68
C HIS A 47 -4.93 10.36 2.29
N GLY A 48 -4.94 9.03 2.19
CA GLY A 48 -6.13 8.24 1.97
C GLY A 48 -6.45 7.32 3.14
N ALA A 49 -7.74 7.02 3.26
CA ALA A 49 -8.28 5.99 4.14
C ALA A 49 -9.08 5.00 3.31
N ASN A 50 -9.04 3.72 3.68
CA ASN A 50 -9.79 2.66 3.04
C ASN A 50 -9.90 1.44 3.95
N THR A 51 -10.53 0.38 3.44
CA THR A 51 -10.61 -0.91 4.10
C THR A 51 -10.07 -2.05 3.25
N LEU A 52 -9.38 -2.99 3.90
CA LEU A 52 -8.94 -4.26 3.33
C LEU A 52 -9.63 -5.40 4.08
N ARG A 53 -10.57 -6.08 3.41
CA ARG A 53 -11.41 -7.15 4.02
C ARG A 53 -12.05 -6.70 5.34
N GLY A 54 -12.62 -5.49 5.35
CA GLY A 54 -13.31 -4.90 6.51
C GLY A 54 -12.39 -4.41 7.63
N ARG A 55 -11.08 -4.33 7.40
CA ARG A 55 -10.11 -3.74 8.34
C ARG A 55 -9.62 -2.40 7.81
N SER A 56 -9.55 -1.40 8.67
CA SER A 56 -9.01 -0.08 8.31
C SER A 56 -7.57 -0.19 7.82
N LEU A 57 -7.29 0.56 6.76
CA LEU A 57 -5.97 0.81 6.20
C LEU A 57 -5.93 2.29 5.83
N GLU A 58 -4.81 2.94 6.12
CA GLU A 58 -4.54 4.29 5.67
C GLU A 58 -3.21 4.30 4.93
N GLU A 59 -3.13 5.19 3.95
CA GLU A 59 -1.98 5.37 3.10
C GLU A 59 -1.65 6.83 2.95
N ILE A 60 -0.35 7.08 2.83
CA ILE A 60 0.16 8.37 2.41
C ILE A 60 0.90 8.14 1.09
N GLN A 61 0.55 8.95 0.09
CA GLN A 61 1.24 9.04 -1.17
C GLN A 61 2.04 10.33 -1.17
N TRP A 62 3.36 10.24 -1.01
CA TRP A 62 4.24 11.37 -1.19
C TRP A 62 4.59 11.48 -2.67
N LEU A 63 4.07 12.53 -3.29
CA LEU A 63 4.23 12.87 -4.69
C LEU A 63 5.32 13.93 -4.86
N ARG A 64 6.15 13.74 -5.88
CA ARG A 64 6.99 14.81 -6.42
C ARG A 64 6.57 15.09 -7.86
N LEU A 65 6.22 16.34 -8.13
CA LEU A 65 5.89 16.82 -9.47
C LEU A 65 7.16 17.16 -10.25
N GLY A 66 7.12 16.93 -11.55
CA GLY A 66 8.13 17.38 -12.51
C GLY A 66 7.90 18.83 -12.95
N ASP A 67 8.81 19.35 -13.76
CA ASP A 67 8.74 20.71 -14.31
C ASP A 67 7.52 20.92 -15.23
N ASP A 68 6.96 19.83 -15.75
CA ASP A 68 5.73 19.78 -16.54
C ASP A 68 4.45 19.76 -15.67
N GLY A 69 4.59 19.79 -14.34
CA GLY A 69 3.50 19.69 -13.38
C GLY A 69 2.90 18.29 -13.24
N LEU A 70 3.46 17.27 -13.90
CA LEU A 70 2.99 15.89 -13.79
C LEU A 70 3.71 15.17 -12.65
N ILE A 71 3.10 14.09 -12.15
CA ILE A 71 3.71 13.27 -11.09
C ILE A 71 4.94 12.55 -11.66
N ALA A 72 6.12 12.99 -11.22
CA ALA A 72 7.40 12.38 -11.56
C ALA A 72 7.73 11.19 -10.65
N GLU A 73 7.36 11.27 -9.37
CA GLU A 73 7.64 10.23 -8.37
C GLU A 73 6.50 10.09 -7.36
N VAL A 74 6.27 8.85 -6.94
CA VAL A 74 5.36 8.49 -5.85
C VAL A 74 6.10 7.59 -4.88
N THR A 75 6.08 7.92 -3.59
CA THR A 75 6.48 7.03 -2.50
C THR A 75 5.26 6.74 -1.63
N LEU A 76 5.03 5.46 -1.33
CA LEU A 76 3.88 5.03 -0.54
C LEU A 76 4.30 4.71 0.89
N PHE A 77 3.44 5.06 1.85
CA PHE A 77 3.51 4.65 3.25
C PHE A 77 2.16 4.13 3.65
N ILE A 78 2.10 3.03 4.42
CA ILE A 78 0.84 2.37 4.75
C ILE A 78 0.80 2.00 6.23
N ARG A 79 -0.35 2.25 6.86
CA ARG A 79 -0.66 1.82 8.23
C ARG A 79 -2.04 1.16 8.30
N PRO A 80 -2.32 0.39 9.37
CA PRO A 80 -1.34 -0.18 10.29
C PRO A 80 -0.54 -1.32 9.61
N ALA A 81 0.64 -1.66 10.14
CA ALA A 81 1.53 -2.66 9.54
C ALA A 81 0.85 -4.02 9.25
N PRO A 82 -0.03 -4.57 10.12
CA PRO A 82 -0.74 -5.81 9.81
C PRO A 82 -1.62 -5.72 8.55
N ALA A 83 -2.27 -4.57 8.32
CA ALA A 83 -3.08 -4.34 7.13
C ALA A 83 -2.20 -4.18 5.88
N ALA A 84 -1.07 -3.47 6.00
CA ALA A 84 -0.08 -3.33 4.94
C ALA A 84 0.47 -4.71 4.49
N ILE A 85 0.92 -5.55 5.43
CA ILE A 85 1.37 -6.93 5.14
C ILE A 85 0.25 -7.74 4.48
N GLY A 86 -1.00 -7.55 4.94
CA GLY A 86 -2.18 -8.15 4.34
C GLY A 86 -2.43 -7.75 2.89
N LEU A 87 -2.21 -6.48 2.54
CA LEU A 87 -2.29 -5.97 1.17
C LEU A 87 -1.18 -6.59 0.32
N PHE A 88 0.06 -6.55 0.80
CA PHE A 88 1.23 -7.05 0.08
C PHE A 88 1.16 -8.55 -0.21
N ALA A 89 0.65 -9.34 0.73
CA ALA A 89 0.42 -10.78 0.54
C ALA A 89 -0.55 -11.10 -0.61
N ARG A 90 -1.31 -10.12 -1.10
CA ARG A 90 -2.40 -10.30 -2.09
C ARG A 90 -2.16 -9.55 -3.39
N ILE A 91 -1.49 -8.41 -3.34
CA ILE A 91 -1.30 -7.55 -4.51
C ILE A 91 -0.40 -8.21 -5.57
N GLY A 92 0.57 -9.04 -5.15
CA GLY A 92 1.50 -9.71 -6.06
C GLY A 92 0.82 -10.53 -7.16
N ALA A 93 -0.20 -11.34 -6.83
CA ALA A 93 -0.95 -12.13 -7.81
C ALA A 93 -1.69 -11.25 -8.83
N ARG A 94 -2.23 -10.10 -8.39
CA ARG A 94 -2.90 -9.13 -9.28
C ARG A 94 -1.92 -8.43 -10.21
N LEU A 95 -0.71 -8.14 -9.73
CA LEU A 95 0.36 -7.55 -10.54
C LEU A 95 0.91 -8.54 -11.57
N VAL A 96 0.96 -9.84 -11.24
CA VAL A 96 1.27 -10.91 -12.21
C VAL A 96 0.20 -10.99 -13.28
N ALA A 97 -1.08 -11.02 -12.90
CA ALA A 97 -2.20 -11.06 -13.84
C ALA A 97 -2.25 -9.84 -14.80
N ARG A 98 -1.67 -8.71 -14.38
CA ARG A 98 -1.55 -7.47 -15.16
C ARG A 98 -0.25 -7.36 -15.97
N GLY A 99 0.62 -8.37 -15.92
CA GLY A 99 1.92 -8.37 -16.62
C GLY A 99 2.91 -7.33 -16.08
N VAL A 100 2.77 -6.95 -14.80
CA VAL A 100 3.69 -6.01 -14.13
C VAL A 100 4.80 -6.77 -13.39
N LEU A 101 4.45 -7.87 -12.73
CA LEU A 101 5.42 -8.70 -12.01
C LEU A 101 5.56 -10.09 -12.64
N PRO A 102 6.76 -10.70 -12.60
CA PRO A 102 6.92 -12.09 -12.98
C PRO A 102 6.25 -13.03 -11.96
N ALA A 103 5.80 -14.21 -12.39
CA ALA A 103 5.08 -15.16 -11.55
C ALA A 103 5.81 -15.50 -10.23
N ARG A 104 7.14 -15.64 -10.28
CA ARG A 104 7.99 -15.87 -9.09
C ARG A 104 7.88 -14.77 -8.03
N ALA A 105 7.76 -13.50 -8.45
CA ALA A 105 7.60 -12.38 -7.52
C ALA A 105 6.20 -12.38 -6.90
N GLY A 106 5.17 -12.76 -7.66
CA GLY A 106 3.83 -12.98 -7.14
C GLY A 106 3.77 -14.10 -6.09
N ALA A 107 4.45 -15.22 -6.35
CA ALA A 107 4.57 -16.32 -5.39
C ALA A 107 5.31 -15.91 -4.11
N ALA A 108 6.42 -15.16 -4.25
CA ALA A 108 7.16 -14.62 -3.12
C ALA A 108 6.30 -13.68 -2.28
N ALA A 109 5.51 -12.79 -2.89
CA ALA A 109 4.56 -11.95 -2.17
C ALA A 109 3.53 -12.79 -1.39
N GLY A 110 3.00 -13.86 -2.00
CA GLY A 110 2.08 -14.79 -1.35
C GLY A 110 2.63 -15.47 -0.09
N SER A 111 3.95 -15.60 0.03
CA SER A 111 4.60 -16.17 1.23
C SER A 111 4.39 -15.32 2.49
N LEU A 112 3.97 -14.05 2.36
CA LEU A 112 3.61 -13.18 3.48
C LEU A 112 2.24 -13.52 4.09
N ALA A 113 1.44 -14.38 3.48
CA ALA A 113 0.08 -14.68 3.95
C ALA A 113 0.00 -15.22 5.40
N PRO A 114 0.88 -16.14 5.85
CA PRO A 114 0.88 -16.60 7.25
C PRO A 114 1.20 -15.46 8.22
N PHE A 115 2.16 -14.59 7.88
CA PHE A 115 2.49 -13.42 8.68
C PHE A 115 1.32 -12.43 8.76
N ALA A 116 0.64 -12.17 7.64
CA ALA A 116 -0.56 -11.33 7.62
C ALA A 116 -1.66 -11.87 8.55
N ALA A 117 -1.81 -13.20 8.64
CA ALA A 117 -2.76 -13.84 9.54
C ALA A 117 -2.33 -13.67 11.00
N LEU A 118 -1.06 -13.96 11.32
CA LEU A 118 -0.50 -13.84 12.67
C LEU A 118 -0.57 -12.39 13.19
N PHE A 119 -0.03 -11.43 12.45
CA PHE A 119 -0.07 -10.02 12.85
C PHE A 119 -1.49 -9.48 12.94
N GLY A 120 -2.38 -9.93 12.05
CA GLY A 120 -3.80 -9.61 12.13
C GLY A 120 -4.47 -10.13 13.41
N ALA A 121 -4.07 -11.32 13.88
CA ALA A 121 -4.56 -11.88 15.14
C ALA A 121 -4.01 -11.11 16.35
N ILE A 122 -2.71 -10.78 16.35
CA ILE A 122 -2.07 -9.97 17.40
C ILE A 122 -2.77 -8.61 17.50
N GLU A 123 -2.99 -7.93 16.38
CA GLU A 123 -3.68 -6.63 16.34
C GLU A 123 -5.10 -6.71 16.88
N ARG A 124 -5.83 -7.78 16.57
CA ARG A 124 -7.24 -7.92 16.97
C ARG A 124 -7.42 -8.37 18.42
N PHE A 125 -6.56 -9.25 18.90
CA PHE A 125 -6.76 -9.94 20.17
C PHE A 125 -5.76 -9.51 21.25
N VAL A 126 -4.55 -9.12 20.90
CA VAL A 126 -3.50 -8.79 21.88
C VAL A 126 -3.42 -7.28 22.10
N MET A 127 -3.30 -6.49 21.03
CA MET A 127 -3.07 -5.04 21.13
C MET A 127 -4.14 -4.27 21.94
N PRO A 128 -5.46 -4.55 21.83
CA PRO A 128 -6.46 -3.84 22.62
C PRO A 128 -6.30 -4.03 24.13
N ARG A 129 -5.63 -5.11 24.56
CA ARG A 129 -5.36 -5.42 25.97
C ARG A 129 -4.07 -4.81 26.50
N LEU A 130 -3.22 -4.29 25.62
CA LEU A 130 -1.92 -3.70 25.94
C LEU A 130 -1.91 -2.17 25.74
N GLY A 131 -3.02 -1.60 25.29
CA GLY A 131 -3.14 -0.17 25.06
C GLY A 131 -3.07 0.64 26.37
N PRO A 132 -2.68 1.92 26.32
CA PRO A 132 -2.47 2.77 27.49
C PRO A 132 -3.71 3.04 28.38
N GLY A 133 -4.84 2.35 28.13
CA GLY A 133 -6.06 2.39 28.95
C GLY A 133 -6.45 1.05 29.59
N SER A 134 -5.63 0.00 29.51
CA SER A 134 -5.88 -1.27 30.21
C SER A 134 -5.56 -1.14 31.70
N ARG A 135 -6.53 -0.66 32.49
CA ARG A 135 -6.64 -0.95 33.93
C ARG A 135 -7.75 -1.97 34.14
#